data_AF-A0A497SQ99-F1
#
_entry.id   AF-A0A497SQ99-F1
#
_cell.length_a   1.000
_cell.length_b   1.000
_cell.length_c   1.000
_cell.angle_alpha   90.00
_cell.angle_beta   90.00
_cell.angle_gamma   90.00
#
_symmetry.space_group_name_H-M   'P 1'
#
loop_
_entity.id
_entity.type
_entity.pdbx_description
1 polymer ?
#
loop_
_entity_poly.entity_id
_entity_poly.type
_entity_poly.pdbx_seq_one_letter_code
_entity_poly.pdbx_strand_id
1 'polypeptide(L)' 'SSHRGMPHSRFKGKVGIVVGKRGNAYEISVKDGRAEKMIQTFPEHLKPVKG' A
#
# COMPACT_ATOMS: atom_id res chain seq x y z
N SER A 1 13.63 10.99 -5.38
CA SER A 1 13.33 9.82 -4.53
C SER A 1 12.41 10.26 -3.42
N SER A 2 11.11 9.94 -3.52
CA SER A 2 10.16 10.22 -2.45
C SER A 2 10.34 9.17 -1.36
N HIS A 3 11.24 9.42 -0.40
CA HIS A 3 11.45 8.51 0.73
C HIS A 3 10.28 8.59 1.73
N ARG A 4 9.51 9.68 1.70
CA ARG A 4 8.38 9.89 2.59
C ARG A 4 7.21 8.99 2.18
N GLY A 5 6.60 8.36 3.16
CA GLY A 5 5.43 7.51 2.95
C GLY A 5 5.69 6.28 2.07
N MET A 6 6.96 5.90 1.88
CA MET A 6 7.35 4.72 1.11
C MET A 6 7.03 3.44 1.90
N PRO A 7 6.39 2.44 1.30
CA PRO A 7 6.11 1.19 1.98
C PRO A 7 7.39 0.35 2.14
N HIS A 8 7.37 -0.58 3.10
CA HIS A 8 8.46 -1.53 3.28
C HIS A 8 8.69 -2.34 1.99
N SER A 9 9.95 -2.55 1.60
CA SER A 9 10.34 -3.16 0.31
C SER A 9 9.69 -4.54 0.05
N ARG A 10 9.40 -5.29 1.13
CA ARG A 10 8.65 -6.56 1.10
C ARG A 10 7.32 -6.47 0.33
N PHE A 11 6.65 -5.33 0.35
CA PHE A 11 5.33 -5.16 -0.27
C PHE A 11 5.39 -4.59 -1.69
N LYS A 12 6.59 -4.33 -2.23
CA LYS A 12 6.77 -3.87 -3.60
C LYS A 12 6.21 -4.92 -4.58
N GLY A 13 5.33 -4.49 -5.48
CA GLY A 13 4.71 -5.37 -6.47
C GLY A 13 3.54 -6.21 -5.94
N LYS A 14 3.15 -6.07 -4.67
CA LYS A 14 1.92 -6.66 -4.15
C LYS A 14 0.71 -5.82 -4.55
N VAL A 15 -0.41 -6.49 -4.77
CA VAL A 15 -1.71 -5.86 -4.95
C VAL A 15 -2.50 -6.00 -3.66
N GLY A 16 -3.18 -4.94 -3.26
CA GLY A 16 -3.99 -4.90 -2.06
C GLY A 16 -5.25 -4.07 -2.27
N ILE A 17 -6.12 -4.10 -1.27
CA ILE A 17 -7.39 -3.36 -1.26
C ILE A 17 -7.23 -2.14 -0.38
N VAL A 18 -7.59 -0.96 -0.89
CA VAL A 18 -7.66 0.26 -0.09
C VAL A 18 -8.85 0.13 0.86
N VAL A 19 -8.58 0.09 2.16
CA VAL A 19 -9.64 0.01 3.19
C VAL A 19 -10.01 1.38 3.73
N GLY A 20 -9.18 2.40 3.51
CA GLY A 20 -9.43 3.74 3.99
C GLY A 20 -8.32 4.73 3.63
N LYS A 21 -8.48 5.96 4.11
CA LYS A 21 -7.54 7.06 3.93
C LYS A 21 -7.23 7.68 5.28
N ARG A 22 -5.94 7.91 5.57
CA ARG A 22 -5.46 8.61 6.77
C ARG A 22 -4.62 9.81 6.36
N GLY A 23 -5.21 11.00 6.46
CA GLY A 23 -4.59 12.22 5.95
C GLY A 23 -4.31 12.09 4.45
N ASN A 24 -3.04 12.21 4.06
CA ASN A 24 -2.61 12.06 2.67
C ASN A 24 -2.23 10.62 2.28
N ALA A 25 -2.18 9.68 3.24
CA ALA A 25 -1.88 8.28 2.99
C ALA A 25 -3.14 7.45 2.78
N TYR A 26 -3.01 6.37 2.01
CA TYR A 26 -4.00 5.30 1.97
C TYR A 26 -3.62 4.18 2.91
N GLU A 27 -4.64 3.58 3.52
CA GLU A 27 -4.51 2.38 4.31
C GLU A 27 -4.94 1.19 3.43
N ILE A 28 -4.04 0.23 3.26
CA ILE A 28 -4.15 -0.85 2.28
C ILE A 28 -3.99 -2.18 2.98
N SER A 29 -4.97 -3.07 2.82
CA SER A 29 -4.84 -4.47 3.22
C SER A 29 -4.16 -5.26 2.10
N VAL A 30 -3.03 -5.90 2.44
CA VAL A 30 -2.27 -6.77 1.55
C VAL A 30 -2.17 -8.15 2.19
N LYS A 31 -2.39 -9.19 1.37
CA LYS A 31 -2.18 -10.58 1.78
C LYS A 31 -0.70 -10.96 1.63
N ASP A 32 -0.06 -11.29 2.74
CA ASP A 32 1.31 -11.82 2.79
C ASP A 32 1.28 -13.28 3.25
N GLY A 33 1.19 -14.18 2.27
CA GLY A 33 0.97 -15.61 2.52
C GLY A 33 -0.42 -15.86 3.09
N ARG A 34 -0.48 -16.31 4.35
CA ARG A 34 -1.75 -16.56 5.09
C ARG A 34 -2.17 -15.38 5.98
N ALA A 35 -1.29 -14.41 6.18
CA ALA A 35 -1.58 -13.27 7.04
C ALA A 35 -2.05 -12.06 6.22
N GLU A 36 -2.99 -11.32 6.77
CA GLU A 36 -3.32 -9.98 6.29
C GLU A 36 -2.44 -8.95 6.99
N LYS A 37 -1.92 -8.00 6.21
CA LYS A 37 -1.03 -6.93 6.66
C LYS A 37 -1.57 -5.60 6.20
N MET A 38 -1.58 -4.64 7.12
CA MET A 38 -1.98 -3.27 6.86
C MET A 38 -0.77 -2.43 6.51
N ILE A 39 -0.86 -1.69 5.41
CA ILE A 39 0.19 -0.80 4.91
C ILE A 39 -0.39 0.60 4.79
N GLN A 40 0.37 1.59 5.28
CA GLN A 40 0.07 2.99 5.06
C GLN A 40 1.10 3.55 4.09
N THR A 41 0.64 4.03 2.94
CA THR A 41 1.53 4.55 1.90
C THR A 41 0.88 5.72 1.17
N PHE A 42 1.72 6.61 0.65
CA PHE A 42 1.25 7.73 -0.15
C PHE A 42 0.82 7.29 -1.55
N PRO A 43 -0.10 8.03 -2.20
CA PRO A 43 -0.58 7.76 -3.55
C PRO A 43 0.55 7.67 -4.58
N GLU A 44 1.64 8.40 -4.37
CA GLU A 44 2.84 8.42 -5.22
C GLU A 44 3.46 7.04 -5.43
N HIS A 45 3.32 6.15 -4.44
CA HIS A 45 3.88 4.79 -4.45
C HIS A 45 2.85 3.74 -4.90
N LEU A 46 1.66 4.16 -5.30
CA LEU A 46 0.56 3.30 -5.71
C LEU A 46 0.29 3.41 -7.20
N LYS A 47 -0.21 2.31 -7.77
CA LYS A 47 -0.76 2.29 -9.12
C LYS A 47 -2.16 1.69 -9.08
N PRO A 48 -3.17 2.35 -9.67
CA PRO A 48 -4.50 1.75 -9.77
C PRO A 48 -4.41 0.51 -10.66
N VAL A 49 -4.99 -0.59 -10.18
CA VAL A 49 -5.13 -1.81 -10.98
C VAL A 49 -6.27 -1.58 -11.94
N LYS A 50 -5.98 -1.60 -13.25
CA LYS A 50 -7.03 -1.63 -14.28
C LYS A 50 -7.49 -3.08 -14.42
N GLY A 51 -8.81 -3.28 -14.36
CA GLY A 51 -9.46 -4.56 -14.66
C GLY A 51 -9.37 -4.90 -16.14
#